data_AF-A0A1X1QGJ7-F1
#
_entry.id   AF-A0A1X1QGJ7-F1
#
_cell.length_a   1.000
_cell.length_b   1.000
_cell.length_c   1.000
_cell.angle_alpha   90.00
_cell.angle_beta   90.00
_cell.angle_gamma   90.00
#
_symmetry.space_group_name_H-M   'P 1'
#
loop_
_entity.id
_entity.type
_entity.pdbx_description
1 polymer ?
#
loop_
_entity_poly.entity_id
_entity_poly.type
_entity_poly.pdbx_seq_one_letter_code
_entity_poly.pdbx_strand_id
1 'polypeptide(L)'
;MDIIKEVMRKDLPKHMEEECPNRDYQCEHCGKEGKYAYITLSHDKKCPKKVINCSNTDCQDAIQHHRLKRHLEGCAHTEIPCKYVKLGCQMQMKRRDMPAHEVDGNYHIIMALDSVVKLLEENVDLINKVQKLTQHPITDSSDSDDESEDKSEAEESVLSLLQRLKRTSRSL
;
A
#
# COMPACT_ATOMS: atom_id res chain seq x y z
N MET A 1 -35.89 14.94 7.52
CA MET A 1 -36.55 16.25 7.66
C MET A 1 -37.24 16.51 6.34
N ASP A 2 -38.57 16.46 6.34
CA ASP A 2 -39.34 16.78 5.15
C ASP A 2 -39.29 18.28 4.92
N ILE A 3 -38.80 18.69 3.75
CA ILE A 3 -38.74 20.10 3.36
C ILE A 3 -40.15 20.51 2.92
N ILE A 4 -40.87 21.21 3.79
CA ILE A 4 -42.18 21.79 3.50
C ILE A 4 -41.97 23.24 3.04
N LYS A 5 -42.45 23.59 1.84
CA LYS A 5 -42.41 24.94 1.26
C LYS A 5 -43.83 25.45 1.06
N GLU A 6 -44.14 26.63 1.58
CA GLU A 6 -45.40 27.31 1.29
C GLU A 6 -45.34 27.96 -0.10
N VAL A 7 -46.36 27.72 -0.93
CA VAL A 7 -46.43 28.19 -2.32
C VAL A 7 -47.84 28.70 -2.60
N MET A 8 -47.97 29.78 -3.37
CA MET A 8 -49.29 30.24 -3.81
C MET A 8 -49.96 29.18 -4.68
N ARG A 9 -51.27 28.99 -4.51
CA ARG A 9 -52.04 27.96 -5.23
C ARG A 9 -51.85 28.00 -6.76
N LYS A 10 -51.74 29.21 -7.33
CA LYS A 10 -51.52 29.43 -8.76
C LYS A 10 -50.15 28.92 -9.26
N ASP A 11 -49.15 28.89 -8.37
CA ASP A 11 -47.77 28.50 -8.69
C ASP A 11 -47.50 27.04 -8.29
N LEU A 12 -48.47 26.35 -7.67
CA LEU A 12 -48.34 24.97 -7.22
C LEU A 12 -48.01 23.98 -8.36
N PRO A 13 -48.66 24.03 -9.55
CA PRO A 13 -48.30 23.13 -10.65
C PRO A 13 -46.83 23.26 -11.05
N LYS A 14 -46.38 24.51 -11.27
CA LYS A 14 -44.99 24.83 -11.58
C LYS A 14 -44.05 24.35 -10.47
N HIS A 15 -44.41 24.58 -9.21
CA HIS A 15 -43.62 24.10 -8.09
C HIS A 15 -43.46 22.58 -8.12
N MET A 16 -44.53 21.82 -8.31
CA MET A 16 -44.48 20.35 -8.32
C MET A 16 -43.66 19.79 -9.49
N GLU A 17 -43.71 20.43 -10.65
CA GLU A 17 -43.02 19.97 -11.86
C GLU A 17 -41.54 20.40 -11.92
N GLU A 18 -41.20 21.61 -11.46
CA GLU A 18 -39.87 22.21 -11.72
C GLU A 18 -39.06 22.49 -10.44
N GLU A 19 -39.70 22.85 -9.33
CA GLU A 19 -39.01 23.40 -8.16
C GLU A 19 -38.95 22.46 -6.96
N CYS A 20 -39.94 21.57 -6.83
CA CYS A 20 -40.12 20.77 -5.64
C CYS A 20 -38.95 19.81 -5.47
N PRO A 21 -38.23 19.83 -4.33
CA PRO A 21 -37.14 18.88 -4.07
C PRO A 21 -37.64 17.42 -3.98
N ASN A 22 -38.93 17.25 -3.69
CA ASN A 22 -39.63 15.96 -3.56
C ASN A 22 -40.38 15.54 -4.83
N ARG A 23 -40.19 16.24 -5.96
CA ARG A 23 -40.71 15.77 -7.25
C ARG A 23 -39.98 14.51 -7.69
N ASP A 24 -40.65 13.68 -8.47
CA ASP A 24 -40.02 12.52 -9.08
C ASP A 24 -39.07 12.97 -10.19
N TYR A 25 -37.92 12.31 -10.24
CA TYR A 25 -36.87 12.61 -11.19
C TYR A 25 -36.09 11.34 -11.50
N GLN A 26 -35.55 11.28 -12.72
CA GLN A 26 -34.78 10.15 -13.20
C GLN A 26 -33.34 10.58 -13.46
N CYS A 27 -32.37 9.84 -12.91
CA CYS A 27 -30.96 10.10 -13.17
C CYS A 27 -30.63 9.90 -14.66
N GLU A 28 -30.11 10.95 -15.30
CA GLU A 28 -29.74 10.94 -16.73
C GLU A 28 -28.60 9.95 -17.05
N HIS A 29 -27.76 9.62 -16.08
CA HIS A 29 -26.62 8.72 -16.29
C HIS A 29 -26.99 7.24 -16.14
N CYS A 30 -27.91 6.90 -15.22
CA CYS A 30 -28.18 5.50 -14.89
C CYS A 30 -29.64 5.07 -14.93
N GLY A 31 -30.57 5.99 -15.13
CA GLY A 31 -32.00 5.73 -15.18
C GLY A 31 -32.65 5.50 -13.81
N LYS A 32 -31.91 5.66 -12.70
CA LYS A 32 -32.48 5.49 -11.35
C LYS A 32 -33.53 6.57 -11.09
N GLU A 33 -34.73 6.14 -10.74
CA GLU A 33 -35.82 7.00 -10.30
C GLU A 33 -35.71 7.31 -8.80
N GLY A 34 -36.16 8.49 -8.41
CA GLY A 34 -36.25 8.93 -7.02
C GLY A 34 -36.63 10.39 -6.91
N LYS A 35 -36.58 10.93 -5.69
CA LYS A 35 -36.83 12.35 -5.47
C LYS A 35 -35.69 13.19 -6.03
N TYR A 36 -36.01 14.33 -6.66
CA TYR A 36 -35.04 15.22 -7.29
C TYR A 36 -33.86 15.55 -6.36
N ALA A 37 -34.12 15.92 -5.10
CA ALA A 37 -33.08 16.22 -4.12
C ALA A 37 -32.16 15.02 -3.83
N TYR A 38 -32.72 13.81 -3.71
CA TYR A 38 -31.92 12.61 -3.50
C TYR A 38 -31.05 12.30 -4.74
N ILE A 39 -31.66 12.35 -5.93
CA ILE A 39 -30.97 12.02 -7.18
C ILE A 39 -29.81 12.99 -7.45
N THR A 40 -30.04 14.30 -7.30
CA THR A 40 -29.05 15.34 -7.63
C THR A 40 -28.00 15.57 -6.55
N LEU A 41 -28.31 15.37 -5.25
CA LEU A 41 -27.37 15.69 -4.16
C LEU A 41 -26.62 14.47 -3.61
N SER A 42 -27.31 13.32 -3.53
CA SER A 42 -26.78 12.12 -2.86
C SER A 42 -26.36 11.05 -3.86
N HIS A 43 -27.26 10.70 -4.78
CA HIS A 43 -27.00 9.66 -5.77
C HIS A 43 -25.96 10.10 -6.80
N ASP A 44 -26.05 11.33 -7.32
CA ASP A 44 -25.14 11.87 -8.34
C ASP A 44 -23.66 11.65 -7.99
N LYS A 45 -23.27 11.93 -6.74
CA LYS A 45 -21.91 11.75 -6.22
C LYS A 45 -21.39 10.32 -6.26
N LYS A 46 -22.28 9.33 -6.35
CA LYS A 46 -21.97 7.90 -6.32
C LYS A 46 -22.63 7.14 -7.48
N CYS A 47 -23.08 7.85 -8.52
CA CYS A 47 -23.85 7.25 -9.59
C CYS A 47 -22.93 6.32 -10.42
N PRO A 48 -23.22 5.01 -10.52
CA PRO A 48 -22.29 4.04 -11.07
C PRO A 48 -21.97 4.25 -12.56
N LYS A 49 -22.90 4.85 -13.30
CA LYS A 49 -22.76 5.13 -14.74
C LYS A 49 -22.35 6.57 -15.04
N LYS A 50 -22.27 7.45 -14.04
CA LYS A 50 -21.74 8.80 -14.22
C LYS A 50 -20.28 8.72 -14.64
N VAL A 51 -19.95 9.42 -15.71
CA VAL A 51 -18.57 9.55 -16.17
C VAL A 51 -17.89 10.66 -15.37
N ILE A 52 -16.72 10.36 -14.84
CA ILE A 52 -15.89 11.26 -14.04
C ILE A 52 -14.46 11.20 -14.55
N ASN A 53 -13.70 12.27 -14.35
CA ASN A 53 -12.28 12.28 -14.68
C ASN A 53 -11.48 11.59 -13.57
N CYS A 54 -10.38 10.94 -13.94
CA CYS A 54 -9.43 10.44 -12.96
C CYS A 54 -8.88 11.59 -12.09
N SER A 55 -8.68 11.33 -10.80
CA SER A 55 -8.12 12.31 -9.86
C SER A 55 -6.59 12.39 -9.89
N ASN A 56 -5.92 11.43 -10.55
CA ASN A 56 -4.46 11.41 -10.64
C ASN A 56 -3.98 12.49 -11.60
N THR A 57 -2.97 13.26 -11.18
CA THR A 57 -2.32 14.28 -12.00
C THR A 57 -1.77 13.67 -13.30
N ASP A 58 -2.09 14.31 -14.43
CA ASP A 58 -1.76 13.91 -15.80
C ASP A 58 -2.56 12.72 -16.37
N CYS A 59 -3.52 12.18 -15.62
CA CYS A 59 -4.47 11.22 -16.18
C CYS A 59 -5.70 11.96 -16.74
N GLN A 60 -5.92 11.88 -18.05
CA GLN A 60 -7.05 12.53 -18.73
C GLN A 60 -8.23 11.57 -19.01
N ASP A 61 -8.20 10.36 -18.45
CA ASP A 61 -9.22 9.35 -18.71
C ASP A 61 -10.57 9.75 -18.11
N ALA A 62 -11.61 9.66 -18.95
CA ALA A 62 -13.01 9.77 -18.58
C ALA A 62 -13.57 8.38 -18.26
N ILE A 63 -13.93 8.14 -17.00
CA ILE A 63 -14.19 6.81 -16.44
C ILE A 63 -15.58 6.77 -15.84
N GLN A 64 -16.37 5.73 -16.13
CA GLN A 64 -17.61 5.48 -15.40
C GLN A 64 -17.30 5.17 -13.93
N HIS A 65 -18.02 5.79 -13.00
CA HIS A 65 -17.74 5.71 -11.57
C HIS A 65 -17.58 4.26 -11.05
N HIS A 66 -18.37 3.31 -11.53
CA HIS A 66 -18.23 1.90 -11.11
C HIS A 66 -16.91 1.25 -11.56
N ARG A 67 -16.27 1.78 -12.61
CA ARG A 67 -14.97 1.32 -13.13
C ARG A 67 -13.79 2.06 -12.50
N LEU A 68 -14.04 3.14 -11.74
CA LEU A 68 -12.98 3.96 -11.15
C LEU A 68 -12.02 3.11 -10.31
N LYS A 69 -12.54 2.22 -9.46
CA LYS A 69 -11.70 1.35 -8.62
C LYS A 69 -10.70 0.53 -9.45
N ARG A 70 -11.21 -0.18 -10.47
CA ARG A 70 -10.39 -0.98 -11.40
C ARG A 70 -9.39 -0.11 -12.17
N HIS A 71 -9.80 1.10 -12.58
CA HIS A 71 -8.88 2.03 -13.22
C HIS A 71 -7.72 2.42 -12.29
N LEU A 72 -8.00 2.80 -11.04
CA LEU A 72 -6.96 3.22 -10.08
C LEU A 72 -5.94 2.11 -9.77
N GLU A 73 -6.38 0.85 -9.78
CA GLU A 73 -5.53 -0.33 -9.65
C GLU A 73 -4.47 -0.42 -10.78
N GLY A 74 -4.80 0.03 -11.99
CA GLY A 74 -3.91 -0.04 -13.17
C GLY A 74 -3.44 1.31 -13.74
N CYS A 75 -3.90 2.44 -13.20
CA CYS A 75 -3.64 3.77 -13.77
C CYS A 75 -2.14 4.08 -13.82
N ALA A 76 -1.60 4.35 -15.01
CA ALA A 76 -0.19 4.67 -15.22
C ALA A 76 0.31 5.87 -14.38
N HIS A 77 -0.61 6.75 -13.99
CA HIS A 77 -0.33 8.00 -13.28
C HIS A 77 -0.52 7.90 -11.75
N THR A 78 -0.97 6.76 -11.22
CA THR A 78 -1.04 6.58 -9.76
C THR A 78 0.38 6.57 -9.18
N GLU A 79 0.62 7.39 -8.15
CA GLU A 79 1.83 7.30 -7.34
C GLU A 79 1.80 6.01 -6.51
N ILE A 80 2.82 5.18 -6.69
CA ILE A 80 2.97 3.91 -5.99
C ILE A 80 4.35 3.85 -5.31
N PRO A 81 4.44 3.23 -4.12
CA PRO A 81 5.72 2.96 -3.50
C PRO A 81 6.46 1.85 -4.25
N CYS A 82 7.79 1.86 -4.14
CA CYS A 82 8.62 0.75 -4.58
C CYS A 82 8.21 -0.57 -3.90
N LYS A 83 8.27 -1.69 -4.63
CA LYS A 83 7.99 -3.04 -4.09
C LYS A 83 8.90 -3.44 -2.92
N TYR A 84 10.08 -2.81 -2.82
CA TYR A 84 11.05 -3.00 -1.75
C TYR A 84 10.89 -2.04 -0.57
N VAL A 85 9.74 -1.38 -0.42
CA VAL A 85 9.46 -0.49 0.74
C VAL A 85 9.65 -1.19 2.09
N LYS A 86 9.32 -2.49 2.17
CA LYS A 86 9.53 -3.31 3.37
C LYS A 86 11.00 -3.58 3.69
N LEU A 87 11.88 -3.46 2.69
CA LEU A 87 13.33 -3.53 2.86
C LEU A 87 13.96 -2.14 3.09
N GLY A 88 13.13 -1.08 3.13
CA GLY A 88 13.56 0.28 3.45
C GLY A 88 13.66 1.24 2.26
N CYS A 89 13.32 0.82 1.03
CA CYS A 89 13.30 1.75 -0.10
C CYS A 89 12.17 2.79 0.09
N GLN A 90 12.52 4.06 0.17
CA GLN A 90 11.56 5.15 0.42
C GLN A 90 11.03 5.80 -0.87
N MET A 91 11.41 5.28 -2.04
CA MET A 91 11.03 5.88 -3.31
C MET A 91 9.55 5.63 -3.63
N GLN A 92 8.89 6.70 -4.07
CA GLN A 92 7.53 6.69 -4.58
C GLN A 92 7.52 7.46 -5.90
N MET A 93 6.81 6.95 -6.90
CA MET A 93 6.72 7.55 -8.22
C MET A 93 5.47 7.06 -8.95
N LYS A 94 5.15 7.66 -10.10
CA LYS A 94 4.04 7.17 -10.91
C LYS A 94 4.34 5.75 -11.39
N ARG A 95 3.30 4.93 -11.47
CA ARG A 95 3.40 3.53 -11.93
C ARG A 95 4.18 3.38 -13.25
N ARG A 96 3.98 4.30 -14.19
CA ARG A 96 4.69 4.31 -15.48
C ARG A 96 6.19 4.57 -15.37
N ASP A 97 6.64 5.24 -14.31
CA ASP A 97 8.04 5.62 -14.10
C ASP A 97 8.80 4.55 -13.30
N MET A 98 8.08 3.64 -12.62
CA MET A 98 8.65 2.54 -11.82
C MET A 98 9.65 1.65 -12.60
N PRO A 99 9.42 1.27 -13.87
CA PRO A 99 10.38 0.47 -14.61
C PRO A 99 11.76 1.14 -14.70
N ALA A 100 11.82 2.47 -14.84
CA ALA A 100 13.09 3.20 -14.91
C ALA A 100 13.87 3.12 -13.59
N HIS A 101 13.18 3.19 -12.45
CA HIS A 101 13.78 2.97 -11.12
C HIS A 101 14.29 1.54 -10.93
N GLU A 102 13.63 0.55 -11.53
CA GLU A 102 14.04 -0.84 -11.46
C GLU A 102 15.23 -1.20 -12.37
N VAL A 103 15.55 -0.37 -13.38
CA VAL A 103 16.71 -0.62 -14.27
C VAL A 103 18.01 -0.58 -13.48
N ASP A 104 18.15 0.34 -12.53
CA ASP A 104 19.30 0.40 -11.63
C ASP A 104 19.07 -0.46 -10.37
N GLY A 105 18.95 -1.77 -10.58
CA GLY A 105 18.70 -2.76 -9.53
C GLY A 105 19.81 -2.83 -8.47
N ASN A 106 20.97 -2.22 -8.72
CA ASN A 106 22.10 -2.19 -7.80
C ASN A 106 21.74 -1.54 -6.47
N TYR A 107 20.94 -0.46 -6.51
CA TYR A 107 20.48 0.22 -5.30
C TYR A 107 19.77 -0.76 -4.34
N HIS A 108 18.84 -1.58 -4.86
CA HIS A 108 18.11 -2.55 -4.03
C HIS A 108 19.00 -3.71 -3.57
N ILE A 109 19.96 -4.13 -4.39
CA ILE A 109 20.91 -5.18 -4.02
C ILE A 109 21.81 -4.71 -2.88
N ILE A 110 22.36 -3.50 -2.96
CA ILE A 110 23.19 -2.91 -1.90
C ILE A 110 22.39 -2.81 -0.59
N MET A 111 21.14 -2.34 -0.65
CA MET A 111 20.26 -2.29 0.53
C MET A 111 20.01 -3.65 1.16
N ALA A 112 19.78 -4.67 0.32
CA ALA A 112 19.59 -6.04 0.80
C ALA A 112 20.88 -6.59 1.43
N LEU A 113 22.04 -6.37 0.81
CA LEU A 113 23.34 -6.77 1.35
C LEU A 113 23.62 -6.10 2.70
N ASP A 114 23.37 -4.80 2.84
CA ASP A 114 23.58 -4.08 4.09
C ASP A 114 22.67 -4.60 5.21
N SER A 115 21.43 -4.97 4.88
CA SER A 115 20.49 -5.57 5.83
C SER A 115 20.98 -6.96 6.28
N VAL A 116 21.50 -7.79 5.36
CA VAL A 116 22.10 -9.09 5.72
C VAL A 116 23.34 -8.92 6.57
N VAL A 117 24.22 -7.96 6.26
CA VAL A 117 25.42 -7.66 7.06
C VAL A 117 25.02 -7.30 8.50
N LYS A 118 24.02 -6.43 8.68
CA LYS A 118 23.52 -6.06 10.02
C LYS A 118 22.96 -7.25 10.78
N LEU A 119 22.14 -8.09 10.15
CA LEU A 119 21.57 -9.29 10.78
C LEU A 119 22.66 -10.30 11.18
N LEU A 120 23.71 -10.44 10.36
CA LEU A 120 24.84 -11.31 10.69
C LEU A 120 25.66 -10.74 11.86
N GLU A 121 25.84 -9.42 11.95
CA GLU A 121 26.47 -8.77 13.12
C GLU A 121 25.63 -9.00 14.39
N GLU A 122 24.31 -8.81 14.32
CA GLU A 122 23.40 -9.09 15.43
C GLU A 122 23.40 -10.57 15.84
N ASN A 123 23.47 -11.49 14.88
CA ASN A 123 23.60 -12.92 15.15
C ASN A 123 24.90 -13.23 15.90
N VAL A 124 26.03 -12.66 15.50
CA VAL A 124 27.31 -12.82 16.21
C VAL A 124 27.20 -12.29 17.64
N ASP A 125 26.55 -11.14 17.85
CA ASP A 125 26.32 -10.59 19.18
C ASP A 125 25.41 -11.50 20.05
N LEU A 126 24.36 -12.08 19.45
CA LEU A 126 23.46 -13.00 20.14
C LEU A 126 24.16 -14.30 20.52
N ILE A 127 24.94 -14.87 19.61
CA ILE A 127 25.78 -16.04 19.84
C ILE A 127 26.69 -15.80 21.05
N ASN A 128 27.43 -14.68 21.07
CA ASN A 128 28.30 -14.29 22.17
C ASN A 128 27.55 -14.15 23.51
N LYS A 129 26.32 -13.62 23.48
CA LYS A 129 25.46 -13.52 24.68
C LYS A 129 25.00 -14.88 25.17
N VAL A 130 24.56 -15.75 24.26
CA VAL A 130 24.13 -17.12 24.59
C VAL A 130 25.29 -17.89 25.21
N GLN A 131 26.48 -17.84 24.62
CA GLN A 131 27.68 -18.49 25.18
C GLN A 131 27.96 -18.05 26.62
N LYS A 132 27.91 -16.74 26.90
CA LYS A 132 28.10 -16.20 28.27
C LYS A 132 27.05 -16.71 29.25
N LEU A 133 25.80 -16.86 28.80
CA LEU A 133 24.71 -17.38 29.63
C LEU A 133 24.84 -18.90 29.87
N THR A 134 25.27 -19.67 28.86
CA THR A 134 25.48 -21.12 28.98
C THR A 134 26.73 -21.50 29.78
N GLN A 135 27.68 -20.57 29.95
CA GLN A 135 28.88 -20.76 30.79
C GLN A 135 28.59 -20.62 32.31
N HIS A 136 27.39 -20.20 32.71
CA HIS A 136 26.95 -20.27 34.11
C HIS A 136 26.35 -21.66 34.39
N PRO A 137 26.96 -22.48 35.27
CA PRO A 137 26.50 -23.85 35.47
C PRO A 137 25.16 -23.85 36.22
N ILE A 138 24.10 -24.33 35.54
CA ILE A 138 22.99 -24.98 36.22
C ILE A 138 23.39 -26.45 36.27
N THR A 139 23.61 -26.93 37.50
CA THR A 139 23.97 -28.31 37.81
C THR A 139 22.97 -29.31 37.23
N ASP A 140 23.52 -30.45 36.78
CA ASP A 140 22.87 -31.71 36.39
C ASP A 140 22.28 -31.81 34.97
N SER A 141 23.09 -32.29 34.01
CA SER A 141 22.89 -33.61 33.36
C SER A 141 23.89 -33.82 32.20
N SER A 142 24.23 -35.08 31.98
CA SER A 142 25.30 -35.61 31.15
C SER A 142 24.85 -35.84 29.70
N ASP A 143 25.03 -34.84 28.81
CA ASP A 143 24.92 -34.98 27.34
C ASP A 143 25.57 -33.76 26.61
N SER A 144 26.79 -33.34 26.96
CA SER A 144 27.32 -31.99 26.63
C SER A 144 28.21 -31.87 25.38
N ASP A 145 28.68 -32.97 24.79
CA ASP A 145 29.82 -32.88 23.87
C ASP A 145 29.38 -32.67 22.40
N ASP A 146 28.27 -33.28 21.97
CA ASP A 146 27.75 -33.20 20.59
C ASP A 146 27.17 -31.80 20.26
N GLU A 147 26.50 -31.14 21.21
CA GLU A 147 25.94 -29.79 21.01
C GLU A 147 27.02 -28.69 20.92
N SER A 148 28.23 -28.98 21.43
CA SER A 148 29.32 -27.99 21.51
C SER A 148 30.05 -27.81 20.18
N GLU A 149 30.24 -28.89 19.41
CA GLU A 149 30.90 -28.87 18.11
C GLU A 149 29.99 -28.24 17.03
N ASP A 150 28.72 -28.63 16.96
CA ASP A 150 27.72 -28.09 16.02
C ASP A 150 27.52 -26.57 16.16
N LYS A 151 27.60 -26.06 17.40
CA LYS A 151 27.50 -24.62 17.68
C LYS A 151 28.73 -23.86 17.15
N SER A 152 29.91 -24.46 17.21
CA SER A 152 31.16 -23.85 16.72
C SER A 152 31.21 -23.74 15.20
N GLU A 153 30.72 -24.76 14.48
CA GLU A 153 30.66 -24.73 13.01
C GLU A 153 29.66 -23.68 12.49
N ALA A 154 28.51 -23.55 13.15
CA ALA A 154 27.51 -22.53 12.81
C ALA A 154 28.07 -21.09 12.96
N GLU A 155 28.87 -20.86 14.01
CA GLU A 155 29.53 -19.57 14.26
C GLU A 155 30.58 -19.23 13.19
N GLU A 156 31.44 -20.18 12.84
CA GLU A 156 32.44 -20.00 11.78
C GLU A 156 31.79 -19.74 10.42
N SER A 157 30.70 -20.45 10.13
CA SER A 157 29.91 -20.25 8.91
C SER A 157 29.35 -18.83 8.83
N VAL A 158 28.73 -18.33 9.91
CA VAL A 158 28.19 -16.95 9.99
C VAL A 158 29.29 -15.90 9.79
N LEU A 159 30.46 -16.07 10.43
CA LEU A 159 31.59 -15.14 10.31
C LEU A 159 32.19 -15.13 8.89
N SER A 160 32.32 -16.30 8.27
CA SER A 160 32.80 -16.45 6.90
C SER A 160 31.87 -15.76 5.90
N LEU A 161 30.55 -15.96 6.03
CA LEU A 161 29.56 -15.26 5.20
C LEU A 161 29.63 -13.73 5.41
N LEU A 162 29.73 -13.27 6.65
CA LEU A 162 29.83 -11.84 6.98
C LEU A 162 31.03 -11.17 6.30
N GLN A 163 32.21 -11.81 6.34
CA GLN A 163 33.41 -11.29 5.69
C GLN A 163 33.26 -11.19 4.17
N ARG A 164 32.66 -12.20 3.53
CA ARG A 164 32.42 -12.21 2.08
C ARG A 164 31.44 -11.12 1.66
N LEU A 165 30.35 -10.94 2.40
CA LEU A 165 29.33 -9.93 2.10
C LEU A 165 29.84 -8.50 2.32
N LYS A 166 30.62 -8.25 3.37
CA LYS A 166 31.28 -6.95 3.60
C LYS A 166 32.22 -6.54 2.46
N ARG A 167 32.89 -7.50 1.81
CA ARG A 167 33.73 -7.24 0.64
C ARG A 167 32.90 -6.92 -0.60
N THR A 168 31.80 -7.65 -0.79
CA THR A 168 30.91 -7.51 -1.96
C THR A 168 30.12 -6.19 -1.93
N SER A 169 29.60 -5.78 -0.75
CA SER A 169 28.92 -4.50 -0.57
C SER A 169 29.83 -3.29 -0.88
N ARG A 170 31.15 -3.40 -0.64
CA ARG A 170 32.12 -2.33 -0.97
C ARG A 170 32.50 -2.24 -2.46
N SER A 171 32.17 -3.26 -3.25
CA SER A 171 32.59 -3.39 -4.67
C SER A 171 31.48 -3.11 -5.67
N LEU A 172 30.25 -2.94 -5.19
CA LEU A 172 29.05 -2.59 -5.95
C LEU A 172 28.75 -1.10 -5.76
#